data_AF-A0A2G6HBR0-F1
#
_entry.id   AF-A0A2G6HBR0-F1
#
_cell.length_a   1.000
_cell.length_b   1.000
_cell.length_c   1.000
_cell.angle_alpha   90.00
_cell.angle_beta   90.00
_cell.angle_gamma   90.00
#
_symmetry.space_group_name_H-M   'P 1'
#
loop_
_entity.id
_entity.type
_entity.pdbx_description
1 polymer ?
#
loop_
_entity_poly.entity_id
_entity_poly.type
_entity_poly.pdbx_seq_one_letter_code
_entity_poly.pdbx_strand_id
1 'polypeptide(L)'
;MKKETNIYNEFFTRGFHVKPNLISNNESFFKSGCCKLDSVNWLKDIPKKSLQQNEFVEVRFKSDRKDFFKKPKELQVHEGDIVAVESSPGHDVGVVSLTGRVVLYQMQKKGVNPKQHPLKSIYRKAKINDIEKWILSVNQEENAKVISRRIAHELGLEMKINDVEYQGDNTKAIFYYTAEERVDFRELIKLLADRFKIRIEMKQIGARQEAGKVGGIGSCGREMCCSTWLTSFQSVSTSSARTQQISLNPQKLAGQCGKLKCCLNYEQKLYEEALKEFPPNNARLITKKGIGILQKLDVYKQILWFSYEGDKFGMVPIALSNVNKIIKLNQANKEPESLEEFAIENKEKEIGFNSVVGQDDLNRFDKKSKNNRSNRNNRNKKRRRNKKTLSILLLFAALLSGCSSNYIANEYKSIDNKGWDMNDTISFDVNIPDAASTYTFDLNIRHDVNYQYQNLYFFTLTQFPDGNRVKDTIEVFLAKKNGEWMGKGYGAVKTVENRIIEKARFKQKGMYTFSFIQAMRKNKLEHIKEIGITVSQDKS
;
A
#
# COMPACT_ATOMS: atom_id res chain seq x y z
N MET A 1 -18.93 21.56 0.51
CA MET A 1 -19.71 20.51 1.20
C MET A 1 -19.14 19.15 0.87
N LYS A 2 -18.32 18.56 1.77
CA LYS A 2 -17.90 17.16 1.67
C LYS A 2 -19.14 16.31 1.99
N LYS A 3 -19.87 15.84 0.97
CA LYS A 3 -20.92 14.84 1.20
C LYS A 3 -20.21 13.59 1.69
N GLU A 4 -20.47 13.20 2.93
CA GLU A 4 -20.05 11.93 3.50
C GLU A 4 -20.49 10.82 2.54
N THR A 5 -19.53 10.26 1.80
CA THR A 5 -19.73 9.01 1.09
C THR A 5 -19.98 7.97 2.17
N ASN A 6 -21.26 7.61 2.36
CA ASN A 6 -21.65 6.57 3.30
C ASN A 6 -20.98 5.26 2.84
N ILE A 7 -19.94 4.84 3.57
CA ILE A 7 -19.11 3.67 3.23
C ILE A 7 -19.96 2.38 3.21
N TYR A 8 -21.15 2.42 3.83
CA TYR A 8 -22.12 1.33 3.87
C TYR A 8 -23.16 1.36 2.73
N ASN A 9 -22.95 2.15 1.67
CA ASN A 9 -23.88 2.15 0.54
C ASN A 9 -23.72 0.87 -0.32
N GLU A 10 -24.65 -0.06 -0.19
CA GLU A 10 -24.73 -1.32 -0.95
C GLU A 10 -24.77 -1.11 -2.48
N PHE A 11 -25.20 0.07 -2.93
CA PHE A 11 -25.29 0.45 -4.35
C PHE A 11 -24.01 1.10 -4.90
N PHE A 12 -23.00 1.33 -4.06
CA PHE A 12 -21.71 1.85 -4.51
C PHE A 12 -21.08 0.96 -5.58
N THR A 13 -21.16 -0.37 -5.39
CA THR A 13 -20.68 -1.37 -6.35
C THR A 13 -21.44 -1.38 -7.69
N ARG A 14 -22.55 -0.64 -7.78
CA ARG A 14 -23.43 -0.55 -8.95
C ARG A 14 -23.38 0.83 -9.63
N GLY A 15 -22.55 1.75 -9.12
CA GLY A 15 -22.36 3.08 -9.71
C GLY A 15 -23.09 4.22 -9.02
N PHE A 16 -23.79 3.95 -7.90
CA PHE A 16 -24.51 4.99 -7.17
C PHE A 16 -23.74 5.46 -5.93
N HIS A 17 -23.60 6.78 -5.77
CA HIS A 17 -23.01 7.33 -4.55
C HIS A 17 -24.01 7.41 -3.39
N VAL A 18 -25.31 7.37 -3.66
CA VAL A 18 -26.42 7.32 -2.68
C VAL A 18 -27.39 6.21 -3.08
N LYS A 19 -28.03 5.54 -2.12
CA LYS A 19 -29.08 4.55 -2.39
C LYS A 19 -30.17 5.17 -3.30
N PRO A 20 -30.60 4.50 -4.38
CA PRO A 20 -31.64 5.03 -5.26
C PRO A 20 -32.91 5.37 -4.47
N ASN A 21 -33.46 6.57 -4.71
CA ASN A 21 -34.71 6.99 -4.08
C ASN A 21 -35.90 6.60 -4.97
N LEU A 22 -37.02 6.24 -4.32
CA LEU A 22 -38.26 5.83 -4.99
C LEU A 22 -39.07 7.01 -5.55
N ILE A 23 -38.78 8.24 -5.09
CA ILE A 23 -39.65 9.42 -5.26
C ILE A 23 -39.05 10.44 -6.26
N SER A 24 -37.72 10.47 -6.45
CA SER A 24 -37.04 11.50 -7.26
C SER A 24 -36.44 10.93 -8.54
N ASN A 25 -36.36 11.73 -9.61
CA ASN A 25 -35.56 11.41 -10.79
C ASN A 25 -34.11 11.12 -10.37
N ASN A 26 -33.69 9.87 -10.52
CA ASN A 26 -32.39 9.38 -10.05
C ASN A 26 -31.18 9.92 -10.86
N GLU A 27 -31.40 10.93 -11.70
CA GLU A 27 -30.42 11.56 -12.61
C GLU A 27 -29.21 12.17 -11.88
N SER A 28 -29.40 12.64 -10.64
CA SER A 28 -28.31 13.26 -9.87
C SER A 28 -27.45 12.27 -9.07
N PHE A 29 -27.82 10.97 -9.01
CA PHE A 29 -27.14 9.96 -8.17
C PHE A 29 -26.00 9.21 -8.87
N PHE A 30 -25.93 9.29 -10.19
CA PHE A 30 -24.82 8.74 -10.95
C PHE A 30 -23.73 9.80 -11.10
N LYS A 31 -22.57 9.59 -10.46
CA LYS A 31 -21.42 10.49 -10.61
C LYS A 31 -20.24 9.74 -11.21
N SER A 32 -19.88 10.16 -12.42
CA SER A 32 -18.65 9.74 -13.09
C SER A 32 -17.43 10.03 -12.17
N GLY A 33 -16.56 9.04 -12.00
CA GLY A 33 -15.38 9.07 -11.12
C GLY A 33 -15.57 8.54 -9.70
N CYS A 34 -16.81 8.31 -9.24
CA CYS A 34 -17.08 7.80 -7.89
C CYS A 34 -17.36 6.29 -7.84
N CYS A 35 -17.08 5.54 -8.91
CA CYS A 35 -17.42 4.12 -8.97
C CYS A 35 -16.36 3.30 -9.70
N LYS A 36 -16.20 2.05 -9.25
CA LYS A 36 -15.39 1.04 -9.93
C LYS A 36 -15.98 0.81 -11.33
N LEU A 37 -15.12 0.76 -12.36
CA LEU A 37 -15.50 0.72 -13.79
C LEU A 37 -16.20 1.96 -14.33
N ASP A 38 -15.76 3.17 -14.01
CA ASP A 38 -16.39 4.30 -14.67
C ASP A 38 -16.11 4.37 -16.19
N SER A 39 -17.12 4.73 -16.98
CA SER A 39 -16.99 4.91 -18.42
C SER A 39 -17.39 6.34 -18.75
N VAL A 40 -16.50 7.11 -19.35
CA VAL A 40 -16.75 8.50 -19.73
C VAL A 40 -17.09 8.60 -21.21
N ASN A 41 -18.21 9.25 -21.52
CA ASN A 41 -18.57 9.61 -22.87
C ASN A 41 -17.84 10.89 -23.30
N TRP A 42 -16.63 10.72 -23.82
CA TRP A 42 -15.77 11.81 -24.31
C TRP A 42 -16.28 12.50 -25.58
N LEU A 43 -17.37 12.00 -26.20
CA LEU A 43 -18.03 12.61 -27.35
C LEU A 43 -19.27 13.43 -26.96
N LYS A 44 -19.53 13.62 -25.67
CA LYS A 44 -20.76 14.27 -25.16
C LYS A 44 -20.94 15.71 -25.67
N ASP A 45 -19.85 16.46 -25.79
CA ASP A 45 -19.86 17.88 -26.16
C ASP A 45 -19.84 18.11 -27.68
N ILE A 46 -19.78 17.05 -28.48
CA ILE A 46 -19.80 17.14 -29.93
C ILE A 46 -21.26 17.29 -30.43
N PRO A 47 -21.56 18.26 -31.31
CA PRO A 47 -22.94 18.51 -31.76
C PRO A 47 -23.61 17.28 -32.36
N LYS A 48 -24.79 16.93 -31.81
CA LYS A 48 -25.56 15.72 -32.18
C LYS A 48 -26.00 15.64 -33.65
N LYS A 49 -26.02 16.77 -34.39
CA LYS A 49 -26.45 16.81 -35.81
C LYS A 49 -25.61 15.93 -36.74
N SER A 50 -24.38 15.55 -36.36
CA SER A 50 -23.49 14.67 -37.13
C SER A 50 -23.45 13.22 -36.63
N LEU A 51 -24.15 12.90 -35.53
CA LEU A 51 -24.06 11.60 -34.85
C LEU A 51 -25.39 10.85 -35.03
N GLN A 52 -25.38 9.84 -35.90
CA GLN A 52 -26.49 8.87 -35.98
C GLN A 52 -26.81 8.32 -34.60
N GLN A 53 -28.11 8.23 -34.30
CA GLN A 53 -28.61 7.76 -33.02
C GLN A 53 -28.34 6.25 -32.91
N ASN A 54 -27.48 5.87 -31.96
CA ASN A 54 -27.09 4.48 -31.80
C ASN A 54 -28.19 3.65 -31.12
N GLU A 55 -28.42 2.45 -31.66
CA GLU A 55 -29.35 1.45 -31.10
C GLU A 55 -28.75 0.66 -29.91
N PHE A 56 -27.46 0.84 -29.60
CA PHE A 56 -26.77 0.08 -28.57
C PHE A 56 -26.41 0.94 -27.36
N VAL A 57 -26.48 0.33 -26.18
CA VAL A 57 -26.24 0.96 -24.89
C VAL A 57 -25.41 0.03 -24.02
N GLU A 58 -24.46 0.57 -23.26
CA GLU A 58 -23.73 -0.19 -22.23
C GLU A 58 -24.48 -0.07 -20.90
N VAL A 59 -24.86 -1.21 -20.32
CA VAL A 59 -25.54 -1.28 -19.02
C VAL A 59 -24.62 -1.94 -18.01
N ARG A 60 -24.53 -1.34 -16.83
CA ARG A 60 -23.73 -1.78 -15.69
C ARG A 60 -24.60 -2.47 -14.64
N PHE A 61 -24.04 -3.51 -14.05
CA PHE A 61 -24.60 -4.23 -12.91
C PHE A 61 -23.64 -4.25 -11.73
N LYS A 62 -23.73 -5.24 -10.83
CA LYS A 62 -22.87 -5.28 -9.65
C LYS A 62 -21.40 -5.50 -10.04
N SER A 63 -20.51 -4.76 -9.37
CA SER A 63 -19.06 -4.92 -9.38
C SER A 63 -18.44 -4.75 -10.78
N ASP A 64 -18.21 -5.85 -11.49
CA ASP A 64 -17.39 -5.92 -12.70
C ASP A 64 -18.19 -6.25 -13.96
N ARG A 65 -19.51 -6.46 -13.82
CA ARG A 65 -20.40 -6.84 -14.91
C ARG A 65 -20.89 -5.60 -15.66
N LYS A 66 -20.50 -5.51 -16.94
CA LYS A 66 -20.99 -4.53 -17.92
C LYS A 66 -21.23 -5.23 -19.24
N ASP A 67 -22.47 -5.16 -19.71
CA ASP A 67 -22.90 -5.80 -20.94
C ASP A 67 -23.54 -4.78 -21.88
N PHE A 68 -23.59 -5.14 -23.17
CA PHE A 68 -24.19 -4.32 -24.21
C PHE A 68 -25.59 -4.81 -24.53
N PHE A 69 -26.53 -3.87 -24.62
CA PHE A 69 -27.93 -4.16 -24.90
C PHE A 69 -28.42 -3.33 -26.09
N LYS A 70 -29.39 -3.88 -26.81
CA LYS A 70 -30.10 -3.17 -27.88
C LYS A 70 -31.30 -2.44 -27.29
N LYS A 71 -31.41 -1.14 -27.54
CA LYS A 71 -32.56 -0.33 -27.13
C LYS A 71 -33.61 -0.23 -28.25
N PRO A 72 -34.91 -0.19 -27.92
CA PRO A 72 -35.96 0.18 -28.87
C PRO A 72 -35.74 1.60 -29.43
N LYS A 73 -36.20 1.87 -30.66
CA LYS A 73 -36.01 3.18 -31.32
C LYS A 73 -36.67 4.32 -30.54
N GLU A 74 -37.85 4.06 -30.00
CA GLU A 74 -38.66 5.03 -29.24
C GLU A 74 -38.11 5.31 -27.84
N LEU A 75 -37.31 4.39 -27.29
CA LEU A 75 -36.80 4.52 -25.92
C LEU A 75 -35.62 5.50 -25.88
N GLN A 76 -35.84 6.65 -25.24
CA GLN A 76 -34.79 7.60 -24.89
C GLN A 76 -34.18 7.22 -23.54
N VAL A 77 -32.87 6.98 -23.54
CA VAL A 77 -32.09 6.68 -22.34
C VAL A 77 -30.88 7.60 -22.26
N HIS A 78 -30.58 8.03 -21.05
CA HIS A 78 -29.44 8.85 -20.70
C HIS A 78 -28.51 8.08 -19.75
N GLU A 79 -27.27 8.53 -19.64
CA GLU A 79 -26.31 7.99 -18.67
C GLU A 79 -26.84 8.18 -17.25
N GLY A 80 -26.79 7.13 -16.44
CA GLY A 80 -27.36 7.09 -15.09
C GLY A 80 -28.80 6.61 -14.98
N ASP A 81 -29.53 6.45 -16.10
CA ASP A 81 -30.88 5.89 -16.07
C ASP A 81 -30.86 4.44 -15.57
N ILE A 82 -31.84 4.09 -14.71
CA ILE A 82 -32.08 2.71 -14.28
C ILE A 82 -33.01 2.05 -15.31
N VAL A 83 -32.56 0.93 -15.87
CA VAL A 83 -33.26 0.23 -16.96
C VAL A 83 -33.51 -1.24 -16.60
N ALA A 84 -34.67 -1.74 -17.04
CA ALA A 84 -34.99 -3.16 -16.99
C ALA A 84 -34.56 -3.81 -18.30
N VAL A 85 -33.71 -4.84 -18.20
CA VAL A 85 -33.12 -5.54 -19.33
C VAL A 85 -33.56 -6.99 -19.38
N GLU A 86 -33.47 -7.57 -20.57
CA GLU A 86 -33.68 -8.99 -20.81
C GLU A 86 -32.60 -9.83 -20.12
N SER A 87 -33.03 -10.85 -19.39
CA SER A 87 -32.18 -11.87 -18.77
C SER A 87 -32.69 -13.27 -19.11
N SER A 88 -31.84 -14.27 -18.92
CA SER A 88 -32.22 -15.67 -19.10
C SER A 88 -31.92 -16.44 -17.82
N PRO A 89 -32.95 -16.82 -17.02
CA PRO A 89 -34.37 -16.47 -17.14
C PRO A 89 -34.70 -15.05 -16.64
N GLY A 90 -35.85 -14.50 -17.01
CA GLY A 90 -36.45 -13.33 -16.36
C GLY A 90 -35.92 -11.97 -16.83
N HIS A 91 -35.93 -10.99 -15.93
CA HIS A 91 -35.53 -9.61 -16.20
C HIS A 91 -34.51 -9.16 -15.15
N ASP A 92 -33.52 -8.37 -15.56
CA ASP A 92 -32.53 -7.81 -14.65
C ASP A 92 -32.61 -6.28 -14.63
N VAL A 93 -32.11 -5.67 -13.56
CA VAL A 93 -32.11 -4.21 -13.37
C VAL A 93 -30.67 -3.73 -13.34
N GLY A 94 -30.36 -2.80 -14.24
CA GLY A 94 -29.02 -2.23 -14.38
C GLY A 94 -29.05 -0.74 -14.63
N VAL A 95 -27.86 -0.13 -14.62
CA VAL A 95 -27.67 1.31 -14.78
C VAL A 95 -27.00 1.58 -16.12
N VAL A 96 -27.54 2.51 -16.90
CA VAL A 96 -26.93 2.92 -18.17
C VAL A 96 -25.59 3.61 -17.89
N SER A 97 -24.50 3.01 -18.38
CA SER A 97 -23.15 3.54 -18.18
C SER A 97 -22.61 4.33 -19.37
N LEU A 98 -23.00 3.99 -20.60
CA LEU A 98 -22.61 4.72 -21.81
C LEU A 98 -23.75 4.72 -22.83
N THR A 99 -23.87 5.84 -23.53
CA THR A 99 -24.79 6.02 -24.66
C THR A 99 -24.06 6.59 -25.87
N GLY A 100 -24.68 6.49 -27.06
CA GLY A 100 -24.15 7.11 -28.29
C GLY A 100 -23.00 6.34 -28.95
N ARG A 101 -22.22 7.04 -29.79
CA ARG A 101 -21.19 6.44 -30.68
C ARG A 101 -20.05 5.74 -29.94
N VAL A 102 -19.76 6.18 -28.71
CA VAL A 102 -18.71 5.58 -27.85
C VAL A 102 -18.97 4.10 -27.56
N VAL A 103 -20.24 3.69 -27.51
CA VAL A 103 -20.62 2.28 -27.29
C VAL A 103 -20.06 1.38 -28.39
N LEU A 104 -20.08 1.81 -29.66
CA LEU A 104 -19.56 1.01 -30.78
C LEU A 104 -18.05 0.79 -30.67
N TYR A 105 -17.29 1.82 -30.27
CA TYR A 105 -15.85 1.69 -30.03
C TYR A 105 -15.55 0.73 -28.87
N GLN A 106 -16.35 0.77 -27.80
CA GLN A 106 -16.21 -0.18 -26.69
C GLN A 106 -16.55 -1.62 -27.09
N MET A 107 -17.56 -1.81 -27.95
CA MET A 107 -17.92 -3.12 -28.49
C MET A 107 -16.79 -3.69 -29.36
N GLN A 108 -16.21 -2.87 -30.25
CA GLN A 108 -15.05 -3.27 -31.05
C GLN A 108 -13.85 -3.66 -30.18
N LYS A 109 -13.55 -2.86 -29.14
CA LYS A 109 -12.47 -3.16 -28.19
C LYS A 109 -12.68 -4.49 -27.44
N LYS A 110 -13.94 -4.81 -27.10
CA LYS A 110 -14.31 -6.07 -26.44
C LYS A 110 -14.56 -7.23 -27.42
N GLY A 111 -14.38 -7.02 -28.73
CA GLY A 111 -14.61 -8.05 -29.75
C GLY A 111 -16.08 -8.48 -29.91
N VAL A 112 -17.04 -7.63 -29.51
CA VAL A 112 -18.47 -7.95 -29.56
C VAL A 112 -19.05 -7.52 -30.90
N ASN A 113 -19.40 -8.50 -31.74
CA ASN A 113 -20.03 -8.29 -33.03
C ASN A 113 -21.55 -8.54 -32.97
N PRO A 114 -22.40 -7.51 -33.13
CA PRO A 114 -23.87 -7.66 -33.09
C PRO A 114 -24.44 -8.60 -34.15
N LYS A 115 -23.70 -8.82 -35.25
CA LYS A 115 -24.12 -9.69 -36.35
C LYS A 115 -23.93 -11.18 -36.05
N GLN A 116 -22.95 -11.52 -35.21
CA GLN A 116 -22.61 -12.91 -34.88
C GLN A 116 -23.40 -13.41 -33.66
N HIS A 117 -23.62 -12.52 -32.69
CA HIS A 117 -24.40 -12.83 -31.49
C HIS A 117 -25.48 -11.76 -31.28
N PRO A 118 -26.77 -12.13 -31.37
CA PRO A 118 -27.85 -11.19 -31.09
C PRO A 118 -27.74 -10.72 -29.64
N LEU A 119 -27.69 -9.40 -29.47
CA LEU A 119 -27.64 -8.78 -28.15
C LEU A 119 -29.03 -8.78 -27.50
N LYS A 120 -29.04 -8.95 -26.19
CA LYS A 120 -30.26 -8.84 -25.38
C LYS A 120 -30.86 -7.45 -25.47
N SER A 121 -32.17 -7.36 -25.30
CA SER A 121 -32.92 -6.11 -25.43
C SER A 121 -33.08 -5.37 -24.09
N ILE A 122 -33.18 -4.03 -24.16
CA ILE A 122 -33.70 -3.20 -23.06
C ILE A 122 -35.21 -3.14 -23.22
N TYR A 123 -35.97 -3.54 -22.21
CA TYR A 123 -37.42 -3.48 -22.27
C TYR A 123 -37.94 -2.06 -22.09
N ARG A 124 -37.50 -1.40 -21.00
CA ARG A 124 -38.01 -0.08 -20.58
C ARG A 124 -37.12 0.53 -19.49
N LYS A 125 -37.36 1.80 -19.19
CA LYS A 125 -36.92 2.39 -17.91
C LYS A 125 -37.56 1.61 -16.75
N ALA A 126 -36.81 1.42 -15.68
CA ALA A 126 -37.29 0.68 -14.51
C ALA A 126 -38.48 1.42 -13.88
N LYS A 127 -39.56 0.68 -13.59
CA LYS A 127 -40.71 1.21 -12.84
C LYS A 127 -40.34 1.24 -11.36
N ILE A 128 -41.10 2.00 -10.58
CA ILE A 128 -40.93 2.08 -9.11
C ILE A 128 -40.92 0.68 -8.48
N ASN A 129 -41.89 -0.18 -8.84
CA ASN A 129 -41.93 -1.57 -8.34
C ASN A 129 -40.70 -2.41 -8.71
N ASP A 130 -40.06 -2.16 -9.86
CA ASP A 130 -38.83 -2.87 -10.24
C ASP A 130 -37.66 -2.41 -9.35
N ILE A 131 -37.59 -1.11 -9.07
CA ILE A 131 -36.56 -0.51 -8.19
C ILE A 131 -36.75 -0.98 -6.75
N GLU A 132 -37.98 -1.05 -6.25
CA GLU A 132 -38.28 -1.56 -4.91
C GLU A 132 -37.84 -3.02 -4.74
N LYS A 133 -38.23 -3.89 -5.69
CA LYS A 133 -37.79 -5.29 -5.69
C LYS A 133 -36.29 -5.40 -5.77
N TRP A 134 -35.66 -4.60 -6.62
CA TRP A 134 -34.21 -4.58 -6.75
C TRP A 134 -33.53 -4.19 -5.44
N ILE A 135 -34.04 -3.18 -4.73
CA ILE A 135 -33.53 -2.78 -3.41
C ILE A 135 -33.67 -3.92 -2.39
N LEU A 136 -34.81 -4.60 -2.36
CA LEU A 136 -35.01 -5.75 -1.47
C LEU A 136 -34.02 -6.89 -1.77
N SER A 137 -33.81 -7.19 -3.05
CA SER A 137 -32.84 -8.21 -3.50
C SER A 137 -31.41 -7.84 -3.11
N VAL A 138 -31.02 -6.57 -3.24
CA VAL A 138 -29.67 -6.10 -2.85
C VAL A 138 -29.43 -6.24 -1.35
N ASN A 139 -30.42 -5.91 -0.51
CA ASN A 139 -30.28 -6.06 0.95
C ASN A 139 -30.09 -7.53 1.39
N GLN A 140 -30.53 -8.50 0.57
CA GLN A 140 -30.39 -9.94 0.87
C GLN A 140 -28.98 -10.48 0.59
N GLU A 141 -28.17 -9.77 -0.21
CA GLU A 141 -26.86 -10.24 -0.69
C GLU A 141 -25.88 -10.57 0.44
N GLU A 142 -25.77 -9.69 1.44
CA GLU A 142 -24.78 -9.84 2.50
C GLU A 142 -25.15 -11.00 3.44
N ASN A 143 -26.43 -11.14 3.77
CA ASN A 143 -26.94 -12.27 4.55
C ASN A 143 -26.74 -13.60 3.80
N ALA A 144 -27.05 -13.61 2.50
CA ALA A 144 -26.85 -14.80 1.67
C ALA A 144 -25.38 -15.22 1.63
N LYS A 145 -24.47 -14.27 1.48
CA LYS A 145 -23.02 -14.50 1.48
C LYS A 145 -22.53 -15.13 2.79
N VAL A 146 -22.95 -14.60 3.95
CA VAL A 146 -22.55 -15.12 5.27
C VAL A 146 -23.05 -16.55 5.47
N ILE A 147 -24.32 -16.79 5.14
CA ILE A 147 -24.94 -18.11 5.24
C ILE A 147 -24.24 -19.12 4.33
N SER A 148 -24.01 -18.77 3.07
CA SER A 148 -23.38 -19.67 2.11
C SER A 148 -21.96 -20.06 2.53
N ARG A 149 -21.21 -19.14 3.15
CA ARG A 149 -19.89 -19.44 3.71
C ARG A 149 -19.97 -20.48 4.82
N ARG A 150 -20.97 -20.38 5.70
CA ARG A 150 -21.18 -21.35 6.78
C ARG A 150 -21.48 -22.74 6.21
N ILE A 151 -22.42 -22.83 5.27
CA ILE A 151 -22.80 -24.12 4.66
C ILE A 151 -21.62 -24.73 3.90
N ALA A 152 -20.85 -23.94 3.15
CA ALA A 152 -19.67 -24.44 2.45
C ALA A 152 -18.62 -25.00 3.42
N HIS A 153 -18.45 -24.37 4.58
CA HIS A 153 -17.57 -24.86 5.64
C HIS A 153 -18.09 -26.14 6.31
N GLU A 154 -19.40 -26.23 6.58
CA GLU A 154 -20.05 -27.42 7.13
C GLU A 154 -19.92 -28.64 6.20
N LEU A 155 -19.96 -28.42 4.89
CA LEU A 155 -19.74 -29.45 3.86
C LEU A 155 -18.25 -29.78 3.63
N GLY A 156 -17.32 -29.09 4.29
CA GLY A 156 -15.88 -29.30 4.11
C GLY A 156 -15.35 -28.94 2.71
N LEU A 157 -16.02 -28.03 1.99
CA LEU A 157 -15.61 -27.64 0.64
C LEU A 157 -14.45 -26.64 0.69
N GLU A 158 -13.34 -26.95 0.00
CA GLU A 158 -12.17 -26.06 -0.11
C GLU A 158 -12.40 -24.91 -1.10
N MET A 159 -13.29 -23.98 -0.72
CA MET A 159 -13.62 -22.81 -1.54
C MET A 159 -13.88 -21.57 -0.70
N LYS A 160 -13.66 -20.40 -1.30
CA LYS A 160 -13.97 -19.10 -0.72
C LYS A 160 -15.10 -18.44 -1.48
N ILE A 161 -16.24 -18.24 -0.81
CA ILE A 161 -17.35 -17.47 -1.37
C ILE A 161 -17.09 -15.99 -1.13
N ASN A 162 -16.92 -15.24 -2.22
CA ASN A 162 -16.42 -13.88 -2.20
C ASN A 162 -17.54 -12.84 -2.23
N ASP A 163 -18.54 -13.08 -3.08
CA ASP A 163 -19.63 -12.12 -3.34
C ASP A 163 -20.87 -12.85 -3.86
N VAL A 164 -22.04 -12.23 -3.70
CA VAL A 164 -23.34 -12.75 -4.18
C VAL A 164 -24.05 -11.64 -4.92
N GLU A 165 -24.51 -11.89 -6.14
CA GLU A 165 -25.30 -10.94 -6.93
C GLU A 165 -26.69 -11.51 -7.16
N TYR A 166 -27.72 -10.81 -6.68
CA TYR A 166 -29.10 -11.13 -7.02
C TYR A 166 -29.52 -10.43 -8.31
N GLN A 167 -30.27 -11.15 -9.14
CA GLN A 167 -30.95 -10.57 -10.30
C GLN A 167 -32.05 -9.61 -9.82
N GLY A 168 -32.31 -8.56 -10.60
CA GLY A 168 -33.30 -7.51 -10.26
C GLY A 168 -34.70 -8.03 -9.94
N ASP A 169 -35.12 -9.14 -10.55
CA ASP A 169 -36.42 -9.79 -10.32
C ASP A 169 -36.43 -10.84 -9.20
N ASN A 170 -35.29 -11.08 -8.53
CA ASN A 170 -35.09 -12.11 -7.51
C ASN A 170 -35.34 -13.56 -7.99
N THR A 171 -35.25 -13.82 -9.30
CA THR A 171 -35.44 -15.19 -9.83
C THR A 171 -34.17 -16.03 -9.74
N LYS A 172 -33.01 -15.37 -9.75
CA LYS A 172 -31.70 -15.98 -9.84
C LYS A 172 -30.67 -15.23 -8.99
N ALA A 173 -29.78 -15.95 -8.33
CA ALA A 173 -28.61 -15.40 -7.66
C ALA A 173 -27.33 -16.07 -8.14
N ILE A 174 -26.30 -15.24 -8.35
CA ILE A 174 -24.97 -15.65 -8.79
C ILE A 174 -24.03 -15.57 -7.61
N PHE A 175 -23.44 -16.70 -7.23
CA PHE A 175 -22.46 -16.82 -6.16
C PHE A 175 -21.06 -16.87 -6.75
N TYR A 176 -20.25 -15.86 -6.44
CA TYR A 176 -18.86 -15.78 -6.89
C TYR A 176 -17.96 -16.48 -5.88
N TYR A 177 -17.15 -17.42 -6.36
CA TYR A 177 -16.22 -18.16 -5.52
C TYR A 177 -14.83 -18.29 -6.13
N THR A 178 -13.84 -18.49 -5.28
CA THR A 178 -12.48 -18.85 -5.67
C THR A 178 -12.10 -20.17 -5.03
N ALA A 179 -11.45 -21.03 -5.81
CA ALA A 179 -10.91 -22.32 -5.40
C ALA A 179 -9.63 -22.57 -6.20
N GLU A 180 -8.65 -23.25 -5.59
CA GLU A 180 -7.41 -23.64 -6.26
C GLU A 180 -7.63 -24.86 -7.17
N GLU A 181 -8.40 -25.83 -6.66
CA GLU A 181 -8.77 -27.05 -7.37
C GLU A 181 -10.27 -27.06 -7.75
N ARG A 182 -10.66 -28.10 -8.49
CA ARG A 182 -12.06 -28.30 -8.88
C ARG A 182 -12.86 -28.80 -7.67
N VAL A 183 -13.85 -28.02 -7.26
CA VAL A 183 -14.73 -28.34 -6.12
C VAL A 183 -16.06 -28.92 -6.63
N ASP A 184 -16.53 -30.01 -6.03
CA ASP A 184 -17.90 -30.51 -6.26
C ASP A 184 -18.88 -29.81 -5.31
N PHE A 185 -19.60 -28.82 -5.83
CA PHE A 185 -20.57 -28.01 -5.09
C PHE A 185 -22.04 -28.42 -5.35
N ARG A 186 -22.31 -29.63 -5.88
CA ARG A 186 -23.69 -30.05 -6.17
C ARG A 186 -24.58 -30.08 -4.93
N GLU A 187 -24.07 -30.58 -3.81
CA GLU A 187 -24.81 -30.61 -2.54
C GLU A 187 -25.03 -29.19 -1.99
N LEU A 188 -24.01 -28.33 -2.07
CA LEU A 188 -24.13 -26.91 -1.72
C LEU A 188 -25.25 -26.24 -2.54
N ILE A 189 -25.34 -26.49 -3.85
CA ILE A 189 -26.42 -25.94 -4.68
C ILE A 189 -27.80 -26.34 -4.16
N LYS A 190 -27.98 -27.61 -3.77
CA LYS A 190 -29.26 -28.09 -3.22
C LYS A 190 -29.64 -27.34 -1.94
N LEU A 191 -28.71 -27.27 -0.98
CA LEU A 191 -28.94 -26.58 0.30
C LEU A 191 -29.20 -25.08 0.12
N LEU A 192 -28.48 -24.43 -0.80
CA LEU A 192 -28.69 -23.02 -1.12
C LEU A 192 -30.04 -22.78 -1.80
N ALA A 193 -30.40 -23.62 -2.78
CA ALA A 193 -31.70 -23.53 -3.45
C ALA A 193 -32.85 -23.77 -2.47
N ASP A 194 -32.70 -24.73 -1.55
CA ASP A 194 -33.70 -25.02 -0.54
C ASP A 194 -33.88 -23.88 0.47
N ARG A 195 -32.78 -23.21 0.85
CA ARG A 195 -32.81 -22.11 1.80
C ARG A 195 -33.33 -20.80 1.20
N PHE A 196 -32.85 -20.44 0.01
CA PHE A 196 -33.16 -19.15 -0.60
C PHE A 196 -34.36 -19.22 -1.55
N LYS A 197 -34.81 -20.42 -1.95
CA LYS A 197 -35.94 -20.63 -2.88
C LYS A 197 -35.77 -19.89 -4.22
N ILE A 198 -34.53 -19.76 -4.69
CA ILE A 198 -34.15 -19.10 -5.94
C ILE A 198 -33.22 -20.00 -6.75
N ARG A 199 -33.09 -19.72 -8.05
CA ARG A 199 -32.14 -20.41 -8.91
C ARG A 199 -30.71 -19.96 -8.59
N ILE A 200 -29.87 -20.92 -8.22
CA ILE A 200 -28.46 -20.67 -7.87
C ILE A 200 -27.58 -20.87 -9.10
N GLU A 201 -26.72 -19.90 -9.41
CA GLU A 201 -25.60 -20.05 -10.33
C GLU A 201 -24.28 -19.86 -9.57
N MET A 202 -23.36 -20.81 -9.72
CA MET A 202 -22.02 -20.73 -9.13
C MET A 202 -21.04 -20.26 -10.20
N LYS A 203 -20.32 -19.16 -9.95
CA LYS A 203 -19.34 -18.60 -10.88
C LYS A 203 -17.95 -18.55 -10.25
N GLN A 204 -17.01 -19.29 -10.83
CA GLN A 204 -15.62 -19.26 -10.40
C GLN A 204 -14.94 -17.97 -10.87
N ILE A 205 -14.19 -17.32 -9.98
CA ILE A 205 -13.38 -16.14 -10.29
C ILE A 205 -11.92 -16.38 -9.88
N GLY A 206 -11.00 -15.78 -10.64
CA GLY A 206 -9.58 -15.89 -10.35
C GLY A 206 -9.15 -15.06 -9.14
N ALA A 207 -8.02 -15.42 -8.52
CA ALA A 207 -7.47 -14.74 -7.33
C ALA A 207 -7.29 -13.21 -7.48
N ARG A 208 -7.04 -12.72 -8.70
CA ARG A 208 -6.96 -11.27 -8.95
C ARG A 208 -8.31 -10.58 -8.92
N GLN A 209 -9.35 -11.23 -9.44
CA GLN A 209 -10.72 -10.71 -9.39
C GLN A 209 -11.26 -10.76 -7.96
N GLU A 210 -10.93 -11.82 -7.20
CA GLU A 210 -11.16 -11.90 -5.76
C GLU A 210 -10.55 -10.68 -5.05
N ALA A 211 -9.24 -10.43 -5.23
CA ALA A 211 -8.57 -9.28 -4.63
C ALA A 211 -9.21 -7.94 -5.05
N GLY A 212 -9.68 -7.83 -6.29
CA GLY A 212 -10.41 -6.64 -6.76
C GLY A 212 -11.79 -6.46 -6.12
N LYS A 213 -12.48 -7.54 -5.76
CA LYS A 213 -13.80 -7.50 -5.09
C LYS A 213 -13.67 -7.25 -3.58
N VAL A 214 -12.70 -7.90 -2.93
CA VAL A 214 -12.40 -7.70 -1.50
C VAL A 214 -11.81 -6.31 -1.27
N GLY A 215 -10.98 -5.84 -2.19
CA GLY A 215 -10.22 -4.59 -2.01
C GLY A 215 -9.04 -4.79 -1.07
N GLY A 216 -8.32 -3.69 -0.81
CA GLY A 216 -7.16 -3.70 0.09
C GLY A 216 -6.13 -2.65 -0.28
N ILE A 217 -4.97 -2.74 0.36
CA ILE A 217 -3.83 -1.84 0.15
C ILE A 217 -2.70 -2.61 -0.57
N GLY A 218 -2.26 -2.06 -1.71
CA GLY A 218 -1.16 -2.61 -2.48
C GLY A 218 0.19 -2.40 -1.81
N SER A 219 1.24 -3.07 -2.30
CA SER A 219 2.61 -2.89 -1.78
C SER A 219 3.15 -1.45 -1.96
N CYS A 220 2.59 -0.69 -2.90
CA CYS A 220 2.88 0.75 -3.08
C CYS A 220 2.18 1.63 -2.04
N GLY A 221 1.40 1.04 -1.14
CA GLY A 221 0.64 1.72 -0.12
C GLY A 221 -0.67 2.37 -0.56
N ARG A 222 -0.95 2.43 -1.86
CA ARG A 222 -2.25 2.90 -2.36
C ARG A 222 -3.31 1.79 -2.29
N GLU A 223 -4.57 2.16 -2.38
CA GLU A 223 -5.64 1.19 -2.62
C GLU A 223 -5.32 0.35 -3.87
N MET A 224 -5.76 -0.90 -3.85
CA MET A 224 -5.50 -1.82 -4.96
C MET A 224 -6.04 -1.23 -6.29
N CYS A 225 -5.20 -1.19 -7.32
CA CYS A 225 -5.63 -0.67 -8.63
C CYS A 225 -6.80 -1.51 -9.21
N CYS A 226 -6.88 -2.80 -8.89
CA CYS A 226 -7.96 -3.69 -9.33
C CYS A 226 -9.31 -3.45 -8.65
N SER A 227 -9.34 -2.81 -7.48
CA SER A 227 -10.60 -2.39 -6.82
C SER A 227 -11.04 -0.99 -7.26
N THR A 228 -10.13 -0.19 -7.80
CA THR A 228 -10.37 1.21 -8.15
C THR A 228 -10.64 1.39 -9.65
N TRP A 229 -9.59 1.34 -10.49
CA TRP A 229 -9.68 1.75 -11.90
C TRP A 229 -9.18 0.71 -12.90
N LEU A 230 -8.22 -0.15 -12.54
CA LEU A 230 -7.60 -1.12 -13.43
C LEU A 230 -8.35 -2.45 -13.39
N THR A 231 -9.37 -2.60 -14.21
CA THR A 231 -10.27 -3.76 -14.18
C THR A 231 -10.09 -4.74 -15.33
N SER A 232 -9.50 -4.29 -16.44
CA SER A 232 -9.10 -5.15 -17.55
C SER A 232 -7.66 -5.61 -17.34
N PHE A 233 -7.46 -6.91 -17.20
CA PHE A 233 -6.13 -7.48 -16.96
C PHE A 233 -5.62 -8.18 -18.21
N GLN A 234 -4.39 -7.86 -18.58
CA GLN A 234 -3.59 -8.68 -19.48
C GLN A 234 -2.69 -9.59 -18.63
N SER A 235 -2.31 -10.73 -19.19
CA SER A 235 -1.31 -11.59 -18.55
C SER A 235 0.01 -10.84 -18.44
N VAL A 236 0.64 -10.90 -17.27
CA VAL A 236 1.94 -10.27 -16.99
C VAL A 236 3.00 -11.34 -17.16
N SER A 237 4.07 -11.02 -17.87
CA SER A 237 5.23 -11.89 -18.05
C SER A 237 6.39 -11.44 -17.16
N THR A 238 7.33 -12.34 -16.92
CA THR A 238 8.60 -12.03 -16.23
C THR A 238 9.53 -11.17 -17.08
N SER A 239 9.30 -11.07 -18.40
CA SER A 239 10.07 -10.18 -19.28
C SER A 239 9.88 -8.70 -18.92
N SER A 240 8.65 -8.29 -18.57
CA SER A 240 8.36 -6.91 -18.17
C SER A 240 9.15 -6.50 -16.93
N ALA A 241 9.30 -7.40 -15.96
CA ALA A 241 10.13 -7.17 -14.78
C ALA A 241 11.61 -6.97 -15.12
N ARG A 242 12.14 -7.68 -16.13
CA ARG A 242 13.53 -7.51 -16.60
C ARG A 242 13.75 -6.18 -17.28
N THR A 243 12.82 -5.75 -18.15
CA THR A 243 12.89 -4.43 -18.80
C THR A 243 12.95 -3.30 -17.75
N GLN A 244 12.22 -3.46 -16.65
CA GLN A 244 12.14 -2.50 -15.56
C GLN A 244 13.29 -2.64 -14.55
N GLN A 245 14.24 -3.55 -14.79
CA GLN A 245 15.38 -3.83 -13.91
C GLN A 245 14.98 -4.18 -12.47
N ILE A 246 13.80 -4.78 -12.29
CA ILE A 246 13.33 -5.24 -10.99
C ILE A 246 13.89 -6.63 -10.73
N SER A 247 14.36 -6.86 -9.50
CA SER A 247 14.83 -8.17 -9.06
C SER A 247 13.77 -9.25 -9.31
N LEU A 248 14.21 -10.38 -9.87
CA LEU A 248 13.36 -11.53 -10.23
C LEU A 248 12.88 -12.36 -9.01
N ASN A 249 12.92 -11.80 -7.79
CA ASN A 249 12.40 -12.45 -6.60
C ASN A 249 10.86 -12.51 -6.63
N PRO A 250 10.24 -13.71 -6.57
CA PRO A 250 8.79 -13.87 -6.60
C PRO A 250 8.05 -13.07 -5.53
N GLN A 251 8.60 -12.94 -4.32
CA GLN A 251 7.96 -12.18 -3.23
C GLN A 251 7.87 -10.68 -3.56
N LYS A 252 8.86 -10.13 -4.28
CA LYS A 252 8.87 -8.72 -4.69
C LYS A 252 7.99 -8.47 -5.92
N LEU A 253 7.84 -9.48 -6.79
CA LEU A 253 7.05 -9.39 -8.02
C LEU A 253 5.58 -9.74 -7.84
N ALA A 254 5.22 -10.52 -6.82
CA ALA A 254 3.85 -10.87 -6.51
C ALA A 254 3.08 -9.66 -5.96
N GLY A 255 1.86 -9.45 -6.46
CA GLY A 255 0.89 -8.55 -5.85
C GLY A 255 0.11 -9.25 -4.73
N GLN A 256 -0.79 -8.52 -4.08
CA GLN A 256 -1.62 -9.07 -2.99
C GLN A 256 -2.51 -10.26 -3.41
N CYS A 257 -2.77 -10.40 -4.72
CA CYS A 257 -3.48 -11.53 -5.29
C CYS A 257 -2.62 -12.80 -5.50
N GLY A 258 -1.35 -12.80 -5.05
CA GLY A 258 -0.42 -13.92 -5.25
C GLY A 258 0.10 -14.11 -6.68
N LYS A 259 -0.40 -13.33 -7.66
CA LYS A 259 0.09 -13.31 -9.05
C LYS A 259 1.00 -12.10 -9.29
N LEU A 260 1.77 -12.12 -10.38
CA LEU A 260 2.64 -11.01 -10.79
C LEU A 260 1.90 -9.65 -10.78
N LYS A 261 2.56 -8.58 -10.33
CA LYS A 261 1.98 -7.24 -10.26
C LYS A 261 1.53 -6.74 -11.63
N CYS A 262 0.27 -6.33 -11.75
CA CYS A 262 -0.27 -5.73 -12.98
C CYS A 262 0.33 -4.34 -13.28
N CYS A 263 0.91 -3.67 -12.28
CA CYS A 263 1.67 -2.43 -12.47
C CYS A 263 2.84 -2.61 -13.44
N LEU A 264 3.44 -3.81 -13.49
CA LEU A 264 4.53 -4.11 -14.43
C LEU A 264 4.07 -3.90 -15.87
N ASN A 265 2.93 -4.46 -16.28
CA ASN A 265 2.42 -4.22 -17.64
C ASN A 265 1.96 -2.78 -17.85
N TYR A 266 1.39 -2.14 -16.82
CA TYR A 266 0.91 -0.76 -16.93
C TYR A 266 2.05 0.22 -17.23
N GLU A 267 3.18 0.07 -16.55
CA GLU A 267 4.35 0.95 -16.70
C GLU A 267 5.24 0.54 -17.88
N GLN A 268 5.13 -0.70 -18.36
CA GLN A 268 6.03 -1.29 -19.36
C GLN A 268 6.29 -0.39 -20.57
N LYS A 269 5.25 0.16 -21.18
CA LYS A 269 5.39 1.00 -22.39
C LYS A 269 6.21 2.26 -22.13
N LEU A 270 6.03 2.88 -20.96
CA LEU A 270 6.78 4.06 -20.56
C LEU A 270 8.28 3.73 -20.39
N TYR A 271 8.58 2.57 -19.80
CA TYR A 271 9.97 2.11 -19.71
C TYR A 271 10.57 1.82 -21.09
N GLU A 272 9.82 1.17 -21.98
CA GLU A 272 10.28 0.88 -23.36
C GLU A 272 10.55 2.15 -24.16
N GLU A 273 9.71 3.18 -24.00
CA GLU A 273 9.94 4.49 -24.63
C GLU A 273 11.15 5.20 -24.02
N ALA A 274 11.25 5.24 -22.69
CA ALA A 274 12.38 5.88 -22.02
C ALA A 274 13.71 5.20 -22.39
N LEU A 275 13.77 3.86 -22.40
CA LEU A 275 14.98 3.10 -22.75
C LEU A 275 15.50 3.36 -24.17
N LYS A 276 14.69 3.88 -25.10
CA LYS A 276 15.16 4.26 -26.45
C LYS A 276 16.12 5.44 -26.43
N GLU A 277 16.03 6.31 -25.43
CA GLU A 277 16.94 7.45 -25.28
C GLU A 277 18.29 7.06 -24.65
N PHE A 278 18.34 5.89 -23.99
CA PHE A 278 19.54 5.40 -23.33
C PHE A 278 20.45 4.68 -24.33
N PRO A 279 21.78 4.76 -24.14
CA PRO A 279 22.70 3.94 -24.90
C PRO A 279 22.47 2.44 -24.61
N PRO A 280 22.85 1.54 -25.52
CA PRO A 280 22.69 0.11 -25.31
C PRO A 280 23.43 -0.35 -24.04
N ASN A 281 22.91 -1.36 -23.34
CA ASN A 281 23.42 -1.80 -22.03
C ASN A 281 24.91 -2.21 -22.02
N ASN A 282 25.50 -2.48 -23.20
CA ASN A 282 26.91 -2.83 -23.37
C ASN A 282 27.80 -1.64 -23.79
N ALA A 283 27.27 -0.41 -23.77
CA ALA A 283 28.03 0.78 -24.11
C ALA A 283 29.20 0.97 -23.14
N ARG A 284 30.41 1.09 -23.71
CA ARG A 284 31.65 1.36 -22.97
C ARG A 284 32.01 2.82 -23.13
N LEU A 285 32.35 3.48 -22.02
CA LEU A 285 32.87 4.84 -22.04
C LEU A 285 34.39 4.77 -21.97
N ILE A 286 35.05 5.15 -23.07
CA ILE A 286 36.51 5.24 -23.13
C ILE A 286 36.94 6.56 -22.50
N THR A 287 37.86 6.51 -21.55
CA THR A 287 38.48 7.68 -20.92
C THR A 287 39.98 7.41 -20.76
N LYS A 288 40.80 8.45 -20.60
CA LYS A 288 42.26 8.28 -20.40
C LYS A 288 42.60 7.45 -19.15
N LYS A 289 41.77 7.54 -18.12
CA LYS A 289 41.92 6.80 -16.86
C LYS A 289 41.53 5.31 -16.97
N GLY A 290 40.72 4.96 -17.96
CA GLY A 290 40.29 3.57 -18.20
C GLY A 290 38.92 3.46 -18.85
N ILE A 291 38.49 2.22 -19.11
CA ILE A 291 37.20 1.91 -19.73
C ILE A 291 36.11 1.83 -18.64
N GLY A 292 35.07 2.64 -18.78
CA GLY A 292 33.87 2.61 -17.94
C GLY A 292 32.85 1.59 -18.45
N ILE A 293 32.42 0.69 -17.56
CA ILE A 293 31.38 -0.32 -17.78
C ILE A 293 30.11 0.10 -17.05
N LEU A 294 28.96 0.06 -17.73
CA LEU A 294 27.65 0.33 -17.13
C LEU A 294 27.28 -0.78 -16.14
N GLN A 295 27.04 -0.42 -14.87
CA GLN A 295 26.63 -1.35 -13.81
C GLN A 295 25.13 -1.27 -13.50
N LYS A 296 24.59 -0.05 -13.45
CA LYS A 296 23.20 0.20 -13.06
C LYS A 296 22.65 1.39 -13.84
N LEU A 297 21.37 1.32 -14.18
CA LEU A 297 20.67 2.38 -14.89
C LEU A 297 19.41 2.76 -14.08
N ASP A 298 19.25 4.06 -13.83
CA ASP A 298 18.04 4.61 -13.22
C ASP A 298 17.27 5.38 -14.31
N VAL A 299 16.26 4.72 -14.87
CA VAL A 299 15.50 5.21 -16.04
C VAL A 299 14.82 6.54 -15.73
N TYR A 300 14.21 6.69 -14.54
CA TYR A 300 13.44 7.88 -14.19
C TYR A 300 14.30 9.05 -13.76
N LYS A 301 15.42 8.80 -13.07
CA LYS A 301 16.37 9.88 -12.75
C LYS A 301 17.25 10.26 -13.93
N GLN A 302 17.25 9.48 -15.00
CA GLN A 302 18.17 9.62 -16.13
C GLN A 302 19.64 9.59 -15.68
N ILE A 303 19.95 8.72 -14.71
CA ILE A 303 21.31 8.55 -14.15
C ILE A 303 21.81 7.15 -14.48
N LEU A 304 23.03 7.08 -15.00
CA LEU A 304 23.74 5.84 -15.29
C LEU A 304 24.95 5.72 -14.35
N TRP A 305 25.13 4.55 -13.76
CA TRP A 305 26.24 4.26 -12.86
C TRP A 305 27.29 3.45 -13.60
N PHE A 306 28.47 4.03 -13.76
CA PHE A 306 29.61 3.39 -14.41
C PHE A 306 30.67 2.99 -13.39
N SER A 307 31.39 1.91 -13.65
CA SER A 307 32.58 1.53 -12.89
C SER A 307 33.74 1.30 -13.85
N TYR A 308 34.98 1.55 -13.40
CA TYR A 308 36.15 1.26 -14.21
C TYR A 308 36.40 -0.25 -14.34
N GLU A 309 36.99 -0.68 -15.45
CA GLU A 309 37.40 -2.06 -15.66
C GLU A 309 38.44 -2.48 -14.61
N GLY A 310 38.06 -3.39 -13.69
CA GLY A 310 38.88 -3.85 -12.57
C GLY A 310 38.41 -3.39 -11.19
N ASP A 311 37.70 -2.26 -11.10
CA ASP A 311 37.09 -1.77 -9.85
C ASP A 311 35.56 -1.79 -9.95
N LYS A 312 34.95 -2.84 -9.37
CA LYS A 312 33.49 -3.01 -9.35
C LYS A 312 32.80 -2.19 -8.25
N PHE A 313 33.54 -1.58 -7.33
CA PHE A 313 32.98 -0.88 -6.17
C PHE A 313 32.96 0.64 -6.35
N GLY A 314 33.88 1.21 -7.14
CA GLY A 314 33.91 2.62 -7.54
C GLY A 314 32.82 3.01 -8.55
N MET A 315 31.54 2.98 -8.15
CA MET A 315 30.43 3.38 -9.03
C MET A 315 30.29 4.91 -9.10
N VAL A 316 30.46 5.48 -10.30
CA VAL A 316 30.34 6.90 -10.59
C VAL A 316 28.98 7.20 -11.24
N PRO A 317 28.12 8.06 -10.64
CA PRO A 317 26.84 8.44 -11.22
C PRO A 317 26.98 9.55 -12.27
N ILE A 318 26.57 9.28 -13.51
CA ILE A 318 26.64 10.23 -14.63
C ILE A 318 25.24 10.45 -15.21
N ALA A 319 24.86 11.70 -15.46
CA ALA A 319 23.59 12.04 -16.11
C ALA A 319 23.57 11.58 -17.58
N LEU A 320 22.41 11.15 -18.09
CA LEU A 320 22.22 10.69 -19.48
C LEU A 320 22.74 11.69 -20.52
N SER A 321 22.52 12.98 -20.30
CA SER A 321 23.00 14.05 -21.18
C SER A 321 24.54 14.08 -21.28
N ASN A 322 25.23 13.84 -20.17
CA ASN A 322 26.69 13.77 -20.12
C ASN A 322 27.22 12.47 -20.71
N VAL A 323 26.55 11.33 -20.46
CA VAL A 323 26.88 10.05 -21.11
C VAL A 323 26.82 10.19 -22.63
N ASN A 324 25.76 10.80 -23.16
CA ASN A 324 25.61 11.02 -24.60
C ASN A 324 26.69 11.97 -25.16
N LYS A 325 27.17 12.95 -24.38
CA LYS A 325 28.33 13.78 -24.77
C LYS A 325 29.61 12.95 -24.85
N ILE A 326 29.88 12.11 -23.84
CA ILE A 326 31.06 11.24 -23.82
C ILE A 326 31.02 10.27 -25.01
N ILE A 327 29.87 9.68 -25.32
CA ILE A 327 29.72 8.81 -26.50
C ILE A 327 30.02 9.56 -27.80
N LYS A 328 29.52 10.78 -27.96
CA LYS A 328 29.82 11.63 -29.13
C LYS A 328 31.31 12.00 -29.21
N LEU A 329 31.95 12.27 -28.07
CA LEU A 329 33.39 12.54 -28.00
C LEU A 329 34.21 11.30 -28.39
N ASN A 330 33.83 10.13 -27.89
CA ASN A 330 34.45 8.85 -28.24
C ASN A 330 34.28 8.53 -29.73
N GLN A 331 33.11 8.81 -30.32
CA GLN A 331 32.88 8.69 -31.77
C GLN A 331 33.75 9.67 -32.58
N ALA A 332 34.10 10.82 -32.01
CA ALA A 332 35.01 11.81 -32.60
C ALA A 332 36.49 11.55 -32.25
N ASN A 333 36.83 10.38 -31.70
CA ASN A 333 38.17 9.99 -31.23
C ASN A 333 38.80 10.96 -30.21
N LYS A 334 37.98 11.62 -29.37
CA LYS A 334 38.42 12.47 -28.26
C LYS A 334 38.09 11.81 -26.93
N GLU A 335 39.11 11.50 -26.16
CA GLU A 335 38.97 10.81 -24.86
C GLU A 335 38.99 11.84 -23.71
N PRO A 336 37.91 11.94 -22.92
CA PRO A 336 37.92 12.74 -21.69
C PRO A 336 38.88 12.14 -20.65
N GLU A 337 39.37 12.97 -19.73
CA GLU A 337 40.43 12.53 -18.80
C GLU A 337 39.90 11.55 -17.75
N SER A 338 38.73 11.83 -17.18
CA SER A 338 38.13 11.03 -16.12
C SER A 338 36.60 10.97 -16.19
N LEU A 339 35.98 9.94 -15.58
CA LEU A 339 34.52 9.83 -15.46
C LEU A 339 33.99 10.77 -14.38
N GLU A 340 34.83 11.12 -13.41
CA GLU A 340 34.51 11.96 -12.26
C GLU A 340 34.20 13.41 -12.64
N GLU A 341 34.80 13.94 -13.71
CA GLU A 341 34.49 15.28 -14.25
C GLU A 341 33.03 15.44 -14.67
N PHE A 342 32.40 14.34 -15.12
CA PHE A 342 31.03 14.32 -15.60
C PHE A 342 30.05 13.78 -14.56
N ALA A 343 30.56 13.40 -13.38
CA ALA A 343 29.78 12.89 -12.29
C ALA A 343 28.86 13.97 -11.72
N ILE A 344 27.67 13.57 -11.31
CA ILE A 344 26.79 14.46 -10.55
C ILE A 344 27.44 14.64 -9.17
N GLU A 345 27.89 15.84 -8.84
CA GLU A 345 28.28 16.17 -7.47
C GLU A 345 27.08 15.90 -6.55
N ASN A 346 27.17 14.86 -5.71
CA ASN A 346 26.24 14.66 -4.61
C ASN A 346 26.52 15.70 -3.51
N LYS A 347 26.29 16.98 -3.79
CA LYS A 347 25.97 17.94 -2.73
C LYS A 347 24.50 17.72 -2.39
N GLU A 348 24.24 16.82 -1.44
CA GLU A 348 23.01 16.91 -0.66
C GLU A 348 22.98 18.33 -0.09
N LYS A 349 22.12 19.20 -0.65
CA LYS A 349 21.85 20.50 -0.04
C LYS A 349 21.22 20.19 1.32
N GLU A 350 21.97 20.43 2.40
CA GLU A 350 21.36 20.68 3.69
C GLU A 350 20.32 21.79 3.47
N ILE A 351 19.04 21.46 3.67
CA ILE A 351 17.98 22.47 3.68
C ILE A 351 18.11 23.17 5.04
N GLY A 352 19.08 24.08 5.15
CA GLY A 352 19.17 25.02 6.25
C GLY A 352 18.04 26.03 6.12
N PHE A 353 16.99 25.88 6.92
CA PHE A 353 15.93 26.89 6.99
C PHE A 353 16.45 28.11 7.76
N ASN A 354 16.75 29.18 7.02
CA ASN A 354 16.68 30.54 7.56
C ASN A 354 15.22 30.84 7.92
N SER A 355 14.91 30.91 9.22
CA SER A 355 13.61 31.39 9.71
C SER A 355 13.48 32.88 9.38
N VAL A 356 12.75 33.19 8.32
CA VAL A 356 12.26 34.53 8.00
C VAL A 356 10.74 34.54 8.16
N VAL A 357 10.23 34.21 9.37
CA VAL A 357 8.88 34.59 9.80
C VAL A 357 8.85 34.70 11.34
N GLY A 358 8.71 35.94 11.82
CA GLY A 358 7.84 36.30 12.95
C GLY A 358 8.16 35.75 14.33
N GLN A 359 8.81 36.59 15.15
CA GLN A 359 8.67 36.56 16.61
C GLN A 359 7.18 36.64 16.97
N ASP A 360 6.66 35.62 17.63
CA ASP A 360 5.54 35.74 18.57
C ASP A 360 5.56 34.54 19.52
N ASP A 361 6.12 34.74 20.72
CA ASP A 361 6.14 33.78 21.81
C ASP A 361 4.70 33.47 22.28
N LEU A 362 4.28 32.23 22.10
CA LEU A 362 2.96 31.67 22.48
C LEU A 362 2.70 31.59 24.00
N ASN A 363 3.60 32.10 24.86
CA ASN A 363 3.49 31.97 26.32
C ASN A 363 2.67 33.10 27.00
N ARG A 364 1.82 33.83 26.27
CA ARG A 364 1.06 34.98 26.79
C ARG A 364 -0.11 34.61 27.72
N PHE A 365 -0.53 33.34 27.79
CA PHE A 365 -1.75 32.94 28.51
C PHE A 365 -1.57 31.97 29.70
N ASP A 366 -0.36 31.44 29.94
CA ASP A 366 -0.15 30.39 30.97
C ASP A 366 0.35 30.93 32.33
N LYS A 367 -0.41 31.84 32.96
CA LYS A 367 -0.25 32.13 34.39
C LYS A 367 -1.58 32.27 35.14
N LYS A 368 -1.96 31.19 35.84
CA LYS A 368 -2.67 31.10 37.16
C LYS A 368 -3.17 29.65 37.32
N SER A 369 -3.25 29.01 38.49
CA SER A 369 -3.13 29.42 39.88
C SER A 369 -2.69 28.22 40.74
N LYS A 370 -1.96 28.48 41.84
CA LYS A 370 -1.72 27.50 42.92
C LYS A 370 -2.82 27.63 43.97
N ASN A 371 -3.44 26.51 44.34
CA ASN A 371 -4.06 26.24 45.64
C ASN A 371 -4.29 24.71 45.70
N ASN A 372 -3.67 23.91 46.57
CA ASN A 372 -3.61 23.83 48.05
C ASN A 372 -4.40 22.63 48.56
N ARG A 373 -3.79 21.92 49.53
CA ARG A 373 -4.29 20.93 50.52
C ARG A 373 -3.85 19.49 50.27
N SER A 374 -3.49 18.71 51.27
CA SER A 374 -3.09 18.95 52.67
C SER A 374 -2.63 17.60 53.21
N ASN A 375 -1.39 17.52 53.69
CA ASN A 375 -0.86 16.31 54.33
C ASN A 375 -1.10 16.40 55.85
N ARG A 376 -1.62 15.32 56.45
CA ARG A 376 -1.96 15.25 57.89
C ARG A 376 -0.81 14.58 58.66
N ASN A 377 -0.47 15.21 59.77
CA ASN A 377 0.64 14.96 60.71
C ASN A 377 0.69 13.56 61.33
N ASN A 378 1.91 13.08 61.64
CA ASN A 378 2.45 12.95 63.02
C ASN A 378 3.94 12.53 62.95
N ARG A 379 4.92 13.36 63.37
CA ARG A 379 5.53 13.46 64.73
C ARG A 379 5.90 12.08 65.30
N ASN A 380 7.12 11.78 65.77
CA ASN A 380 8.20 12.62 66.30
C ASN A 380 9.47 11.74 66.51
N LYS A 381 10.67 12.37 66.41
CA LYS A 381 11.92 12.22 67.23
C LYS A 381 12.47 10.81 67.56
N LYS A 382 13.78 10.54 67.68
CA LYS A 382 15.02 11.34 67.79
C LYS A 382 16.22 10.39 67.54
N ARG A 383 17.33 10.99 67.09
CA ARG A 383 18.68 10.39 66.95
C ARG A 383 19.18 9.65 68.20
N ARG A 384 19.93 8.56 68.00
CA ARG A 384 21.19 8.31 68.72
C ARG A 384 22.15 7.43 67.89
N ARG A 385 23.32 8.01 67.62
CA ARG A 385 24.51 7.45 66.98
C ARG A 385 25.06 6.35 67.89
N ASN A 386 25.31 5.13 67.38
CA ASN A 386 26.24 4.22 68.05
C ASN A 386 27.03 3.35 67.06
N LYS A 387 28.32 3.24 67.38
CA LYS A 387 29.44 2.81 66.57
C LYS A 387 29.45 1.29 66.39
N LYS A 388 28.87 0.74 65.32
CA LYS A 388 29.13 -0.64 64.83
C LYS A 388 28.94 -0.78 63.31
N THR A 389 29.23 0.27 62.53
CA THR A 389 29.05 0.32 61.07
C THR A 389 30.38 0.41 60.32
N LEU A 390 31.42 -0.30 60.78
CA LEU A 390 32.68 -0.42 60.05
C LEU A 390 32.97 -1.85 59.58
N SER A 391 32.27 -2.86 60.12
CA SER A 391 32.48 -4.27 59.78
C SER A 391 31.42 -4.83 58.81
N ILE A 392 30.31 -4.13 58.60
CA ILE A 392 29.26 -4.50 57.62
C ILE A 392 29.48 -3.81 56.26
N LEU A 393 30.22 -2.70 56.22
CA LEU A 393 30.54 -1.98 54.98
C LEU A 393 31.55 -2.75 54.09
N LEU A 394 32.40 -3.58 54.70
CA LEU A 394 33.35 -4.44 53.98
C LEU A 394 32.71 -5.74 53.44
N LEU A 395 31.61 -6.20 54.06
CA LEU A 395 30.84 -7.35 53.54
C LEU A 395 29.88 -6.95 52.40
N PHE A 396 29.42 -5.70 52.37
CA PHE A 396 28.57 -5.18 51.29
C PHE A 396 29.36 -4.80 50.02
N ALA A 397 30.65 -4.49 50.15
CA ALA A 397 31.54 -4.23 49.01
C ALA A 397 31.88 -5.51 48.21
N ALA A 398 31.81 -6.69 48.85
CA ALA A 398 32.05 -7.99 48.20
C ALA A 398 30.82 -8.58 47.48
N LEU A 399 29.64 -7.97 47.62
CA LEU A 399 28.39 -8.38 46.95
C LEU A 399 28.04 -7.52 45.71
N LEU A 400 28.90 -6.55 45.36
CA LEU A 400 28.72 -5.69 44.17
C LEU A 400 29.53 -6.14 42.94
N SER A 401 30.35 -7.19 43.06
CA SER A 401 31.04 -7.83 41.94
C SER A 401 30.22 -9.00 41.40
N GLY A 402 29.12 -8.70 40.70
CA GLY A 402 28.19 -9.74 40.25
C GLY A 402 27.17 -9.35 39.19
N CYS A 403 27.43 -8.33 38.37
CA CYS A 403 26.73 -8.13 37.10
C CYS A 403 27.76 -7.74 36.04
N SER A 404 28.42 -8.73 35.41
CA SER A 404 29.10 -8.49 34.14
C SER A 404 28.03 -8.35 33.05
N SER A 405 27.36 -7.20 33.02
CA SER A 405 26.46 -6.91 31.91
C SER A 405 27.33 -6.57 30.70
N ASN A 406 27.41 -7.48 29.74
CA ASN A 406 28.20 -7.32 28.51
C ASN A 406 27.62 -6.26 27.55
N TYR A 407 26.94 -5.24 28.06
CA TYR A 407 26.37 -4.16 27.25
C TYR A 407 27.45 -3.14 26.92
N ILE A 408 27.60 -2.86 25.63
CA ILE A 408 28.46 -1.82 25.08
C ILE A 408 27.70 -0.51 24.98
N ALA A 409 26.42 -0.60 24.60
CA ALA A 409 25.49 0.51 24.61
C ALA A 409 24.13 0.03 25.11
N ASN A 410 23.49 0.83 25.96
CA ASN A 410 22.10 0.66 26.35
C ASN A 410 21.51 2.05 26.58
N GLU A 411 21.03 2.67 25.51
CA GLU A 411 20.63 4.07 25.49
C GLU A 411 19.19 4.22 25.03
N TYR A 412 18.47 5.16 25.63
CA TYR A 412 17.10 5.52 25.23
C TYR A 412 17.02 7.04 25.00
N LYS A 413 16.37 7.42 23.91
CA LYS A 413 16.05 8.82 23.58
C LYS A 413 14.54 8.99 23.60
N SER A 414 14.08 9.93 24.45
CA SER A 414 12.67 10.29 24.56
C SER A 414 12.24 11.17 23.40
N ILE A 415 11.03 10.91 22.92
CA ILE A 415 10.35 11.69 21.89
C ILE A 415 9.39 12.64 22.61
N ASP A 416 9.35 13.91 22.18
CA ASP A 416 8.45 14.90 22.74
C ASP A 416 6.98 14.41 22.68
N ASN A 417 6.18 14.83 23.66
CA ASN A 417 4.75 14.52 23.74
C ASN A 417 3.96 14.99 22.52
N LYS A 418 4.54 15.91 21.74
CA LYS A 418 4.00 16.37 20.47
C LYS A 418 4.07 15.30 19.36
N GLY A 419 4.83 14.22 19.52
CA GLY A 419 5.01 13.14 18.53
C GLY A 419 6.29 13.26 17.69
N TRP A 420 6.72 12.16 17.07
CA TRP A 420 7.93 12.05 16.26
C TRP A 420 7.70 12.57 14.83
N ASP A 421 8.36 13.67 14.45
CA ASP A 421 8.25 14.22 13.10
C ASP A 421 9.03 13.38 12.06
N MET A 422 8.59 13.42 10.80
CA MET A 422 9.24 12.72 9.69
C MET A 422 10.63 13.26 9.39
N ASN A 423 10.91 14.53 9.73
CA ASN A 423 12.22 15.14 9.54
C ASN A 423 13.13 14.99 10.77
N ASP A 424 12.60 14.52 11.90
CA ASP A 424 13.37 14.34 13.12
C ASP A 424 14.19 13.05 13.06
N THR A 425 15.51 13.20 13.25
CA THR A 425 16.46 12.10 13.27
C THR A 425 16.89 11.80 14.70
N ILE A 426 16.74 10.54 15.13
CA ILE A 426 17.19 10.08 16.43
C ILE A 426 18.48 9.28 16.21
N SER A 427 19.62 9.83 16.63
CA SER A 427 20.94 9.21 16.45
C SER A 427 21.51 8.64 17.74
N PHE A 428 22.31 7.58 17.66
CA PHE A 428 23.04 7.02 18.79
C PHE A 428 24.49 6.74 18.37
N ASP A 429 25.43 7.11 19.22
CA ASP A 429 26.86 6.93 18.97
C ASP A 429 27.37 5.76 19.82
N VAL A 430 27.82 4.69 19.17
CA VAL A 430 28.28 3.47 19.82
C VAL A 430 29.74 3.23 19.49
N ASN A 431 30.57 3.10 20.53
CA ASN A 431 31.97 2.75 20.37
C ASN A 431 32.14 1.22 20.36
N ILE A 432 32.57 0.66 19.24
CA ILE A 432 32.86 -0.78 19.12
C ILE A 432 34.36 -1.02 19.42
N PRO A 433 34.70 -1.72 20.52
CA PRO A 433 36.09 -1.84 20.98
C PRO A 433 36.94 -2.81 20.15
N ASP A 434 36.32 -3.85 19.58
CA ASP A 434 37.01 -4.92 18.85
C ASP A 434 36.19 -5.43 17.65
N ALA A 435 36.87 -5.83 16.59
CA ALA A 435 36.29 -6.38 15.35
C ALA A 435 36.24 -7.92 15.33
N ALA A 436 36.97 -8.62 16.22
CA ALA A 436 37.01 -10.08 16.26
C ALA A 436 35.79 -10.69 16.99
N SER A 437 35.30 -10.00 18.02
CA SER A 437 34.12 -10.38 18.79
C SER A 437 32.82 -10.26 18.00
N THR A 438 31.79 -11.02 18.38
CA THR A 438 30.43 -10.88 17.83
C THR A 438 29.55 -10.07 18.78
N TYR A 439 28.61 -9.33 18.19
CA TYR A 439 27.74 -8.43 18.91
C TYR A 439 26.27 -8.63 18.53
N THR A 440 25.39 -8.51 19.50
CA THR A 440 23.94 -8.53 19.29
C THR A 440 23.37 -7.13 19.39
N PHE A 441 22.58 -6.74 18.38
CA PHE A 441 21.95 -5.43 18.25
C PHE A 441 20.42 -5.57 18.37
N ASP A 442 19.88 -5.02 19.45
CA ASP A 442 18.45 -4.93 19.71
C ASP A 442 18.00 -3.47 19.62
N LEU A 443 16.88 -3.24 18.94
CA LEU A 443 16.19 -1.94 18.92
C LEU A 443 14.94 -2.02 19.77
N ASN A 444 14.84 -1.09 20.70
CA ASN A 444 13.77 -1.01 21.68
C ASN A 444 12.84 0.13 21.33
N ILE A 445 11.56 -0.17 21.10
CA ILE A 445 10.54 0.85 20.82
C ILE A 445 9.56 0.86 21.98
N ARG A 446 9.42 2.03 22.62
CA ARG A 446 8.42 2.26 23.66
C ARG A 446 7.26 3.06 23.10
N HIS A 447 6.06 2.53 23.23
CA HIS A 447 4.83 3.17 22.76
C HIS A 447 3.69 3.05 23.77
N ASP A 448 2.70 3.91 23.62
CA ASP A 448 1.43 3.87 24.36
C ASP A 448 0.41 2.98 23.63
N VAL A 449 -0.58 2.45 24.35
CA VAL A 449 -1.68 1.62 23.81
C VAL A 449 -2.57 2.36 22.82
N ASN A 450 -2.52 3.69 22.81
CA ASN A 450 -3.24 4.55 21.86
C ASN A 450 -2.57 4.64 20.49
N TYR A 451 -1.39 4.02 20.31
CA TYR A 451 -0.75 3.94 19.00
C TYR A 451 -1.67 3.22 18.00
N GLN A 452 -1.86 3.79 16.81
CA GLN A 452 -2.94 3.38 15.90
C GLN A 452 -2.56 2.25 14.93
N TYR A 453 -1.29 1.85 14.90
CA TYR A 453 -0.77 0.93 13.89
C TYR A 453 -0.22 -0.36 14.52
N GLN A 454 -0.31 -1.47 13.79
CA GLN A 454 0.22 -2.75 14.24
C GLN A 454 1.76 -2.77 14.21
N ASN A 455 2.36 -2.01 13.31
CA ASN A 455 3.79 -2.00 13.01
C ASN A 455 4.29 -0.56 12.79
N LEU A 456 5.61 -0.42 12.86
CA LEU A 456 6.34 0.82 12.65
C LEU A 456 7.43 0.59 11.59
N TYR A 457 7.44 1.42 10.54
CA TYR A 457 8.51 1.48 9.57
C TYR A 457 9.43 2.67 9.86
N PHE A 458 10.74 2.46 9.79
CA PHE A 458 11.72 3.54 9.84
C PHE A 458 12.94 3.21 8.99
N PHE A 459 13.62 4.25 8.54
CA PHE A 459 14.91 4.15 7.91
C PHE A 459 16.01 4.15 8.98
N THR A 460 16.97 3.27 8.82
CA THR A 460 18.21 3.26 9.60
C THR A 460 19.36 3.73 8.73
N LEU A 461 20.07 4.75 9.18
CA LEU A 461 21.31 5.21 8.57
C LEU A 461 22.45 4.83 9.51
N THR A 462 23.31 3.92 9.10
CA THR A 462 24.52 3.56 9.84
C THR A 462 25.71 4.26 9.21
N GLN A 463 26.38 5.11 9.97
CA GLN A 463 27.66 5.70 9.60
C GLN A 463 28.78 4.89 10.24
N PHE A 464 29.69 4.41 9.39
CA PHE A 464 30.86 3.62 9.75
C PHE A 464 32.03 4.53 10.15
N PRO A 465 33.04 4.02 10.89
CA PRO A 465 34.23 4.78 11.25
C PRO A 465 35.01 5.34 10.05
N ASP A 466 34.94 4.70 8.88
CA ASP A 466 35.57 5.13 7.63
C ASP A 466 34.80 6.23 6.88
N GLY A 467 33.66 6.69 7.43
CA GLY A 467 32.80 7.70 6.84
C GLY A 467 31.77 7.15 5.86
N ASN A 468 31.80 5.86 5.53
CA ASN A 468 30.78 5.24 4.69
C ASN A 468 29.42 5.26 5.41
N ARG A 469 28.34 5.34 4.63
CA ARG A 469 26.97 5.32 5.14
C ARG A 469 26.16 4.24 4.45
N VAL A 470 25.45 3.44 5.24
CA VAL A 470 24.50 2.44 4.74
C VAL A 470 23.11 2.81 5.22
N LYS A 471 22.15 2.83 4.28
CA LYS A 471 20.74 3.03 4.56
C LYS A 471 20.00 1.70 4.45
N ASP A 472 19.21 1.37 5.46
CA ASP A 472 18.29 0.23 5.44
C ASP A 472 16.88 0.67 5.87
N THR A 473 15.89 -0.18 5.63
CA THR A 473 14.50 0.02 6.05
C THR A 473 14.07 -1.14 6.93
N ILE A 474 13.66 -0.83 8.16
CA ILE A 474 13.28 -1.84 9.14
C ILE A 474 11.79 -1.71 9.44
N GLU A 475 11.13 -2.86 9.53
CA GLU A 475 9.76 -3.02 9.99
C GLU A 475 9.77 -3.65 11.38
N VAL A 476 9.12 -3.00 12.35
CA VAL A 476 8.95 -3.55 13.69
C VAL A 476 7.47 -3.71 13.99
N PHE A 477 7.06 -4.95 14.27
CA PHE A 477 5.71 -5.23 14.74
C PHE A 477 5.60 -4.86 16.22
N LEU A 478 4.59 -4.06 16.55
CA LEU A 478 4.25 -3.64 17.91
C LEU A 478 3.03 -4.40 18.46
N ALA A 479 2.17 -4.94 17.59
CA ALA A 479 1.04 -5.79 17.95
C ALA A 479 0.97 -7.08 17.13
N LYS A 480 0.35 -8.11 17.70
CA LYS A 480 -0.02 -9.35 17.01
C LYS A 480 -1.16 -9.09 16.01
N LYS A 481 -1.38 -10.04 15.09
CA LYS A 481 -2.45 -9.97 14.07
C LYS A 481 -3.87 -9.86 14.64
N ASN A 482 -4.08 -10.28 15.89
CA ASN A 482 -5.34 -10.18 16.62
C ASN A 482 -5.53 -8.82 17.33
N GLY A 483 -4.56 -7.90 17.23
CA GLY A 483 -4.60 -6.58 17.87
C GLY A 483 -4.00 -6.52 19.29
N GLU A 484 -3.50 -7.63 19.82
CA GLU A 484 -2.86 -7.66 21.14
C GLU A 484 -1.46 -7.01 21.08
N TRP A 485 -1.21 -5.99 21.92
CA TRP A 485 0.09 -5.32 22.01
C TRP A 485 1.19 -6.26 22.51
N MET A 486 2.34 -6.22 21.84
CA MET A 486 3.53 -7.00 22.19
C MET A 486 4.43 -6.20 23.14
N GLY A 487 5.44 -6.88 23.69
CA GLY A 487 6.45 -6.24 24.53
C GLY A 487 6.12 -6.22 26.03
N LYS A 488 7.09 -5.76 26.82
CA LYS A 488 7.05 -5.72 28.28
C LYS A 488 6.70 -4.29 28.73
N GLY A 489 5.90 -4.15 29.78
CA GLY A 489 5.55 -2.84 30.33
C GLY A 489 4.31 -2.86 31.20
N TYR A 490 4.28 -1.98 32.21
CA TYR A 490 3.20 -1.83 33.18
C TYR A 490 2.20 -0.76 32.71
N GLY A 491 0.89 -1.07 32.80
CA GLY A 491 -0.17 -0.15 32.42
C GLY A 491 -0.26 0.11 30.90
N ALA A 492 -0.41 1.38 30.54
CA ALA A 492 -0.66 1.84 29.17
C ALA A 492 0.58 1.91 28.28
N VAL A 493 1.78 1.65 28.79
CA VAL A 493 3.03 1.77 28.03
C VAL A 493 3.65 0.39 27.83
N LYS A 494 4.06 0.10 26.60
CA LYS A 494 4.70 -1.15 26.19
C LYS A 494 6.05 -0.86 25.54
N THR A 495 7.04 -1.69 25.86
CA THR A 495 8.38 -1.66 25.27
C THR A 495 8.59 -2.95 24.50
N VAL A 496 8.77 -2.83 23.19
CA VAL A 496 9.05 -3.94 22.29
C VAL A 496 10.55 -3.97 22.02
N GLU A 497 11.20 -5.06 22.43
CA GLU A 497 12.59 -5.36 22.13
C GLU A 497 12.62 -6.11 20.80
N ASN A 498 13.17 -5.50 19.75
CA ASN A 498 13.26 -6.10 18.43
C ASN A 498 14.73 -6.36 18.06
N ARG A 499 15.09 -7.64 17.96
CA ARG A 499 16.43 -8.05 17.56
C ARG A 499 16.62 -7.81 16.06
N ILE A 500 17.52 -6.90 15.71
CA ILE A 500 17.79 -6.58 14.30
C ILE A 500 18.92 -7.44 13.78
N ILE A 501 20.01 -7.57 14.54
CA ILE A 501 21.18 -8.36 14.13
C ILE A 501 21.66 -9.20 15.32
N GLU A 502 21.85 -10.49 15.08
CA GLU A 502 22.46 -11.42 16.04
C GLU A 502 23.86 -11.81 15.56
N LYS A 503 24.83 -11.87 16.48
CA LYS A 503 26.22 -12.27 16.18
C LYS A 503 26.88 -11.46 15.05
N ALA A 504 26.63 -10.15 15.00
CA ALA A 504 27.25 -9.25 14.04
C ALA A 504 28.77 -9.16 14.28
N ARG A 505 29.58 -9.31 13.23
CA ARG A 505 31.00 -8.94 13.26
C ARG A 505 31.18 -7.59 12.59
N PHE A 506 31.65 -6.60 13.34
CA PHE A 506 32.02 -5.31 12.76
C PHE A 506 33.36 -5.45 12.04
N LYS A 507 33.46 -4.89 10.83
CA LYS A 507 34.70 -4.97 10.02
C LYS A 507 35.84 -4.14 10.60
N GLN A 508 35.51 -3.11 11.37
CA GLN A 508 36.43 -2.14 11.92
C GLN A 508 36.05 -1.82 13.37
N LYS A 509 37.05 -1.56 14.21
CA LYS A 509 36.83 -0.96 15.53
C LYS A 509 36.64 0.54 15.40
N GLY A 510 35.88 1.17 16.29
CA GLY A 510 35.68 2.61 16.31
C GLY A 510 34.24 3.04 16.56
N MET A 511 33.98 4.33 16.33
CA MET A 511 32.68 4.96 16.55
C MET A 511 31.73 4.70 15.39
N TYR A 512 30.57 4.14 15.70
CA TYR A 512 29.46 3.95 14.77
C TYR A 512 28.30 4.86 15.18
N THR A 513 27.73 5.59 14.22
CA THR A 513 26.53 6.40 14.46
C THR A 513 25.33 5.72 13.81
N PHE A 514 24.35 5.34 14.62
CA PHE A 514 23.08 4.75 14.19
C PHE A 514 21.97 5.80 14.26
N SER A 515 21.47 6.23 13.11
CA SER A 515 20.40 7.21 13.01
C SER A 515 19.10 6.58 12.55
N PHE A 516 18.01 6.91 13.23
CA PHE A 516 16.66 6.40 12.98
C PHE A 516 15.76 7.55 12.52
N ILE A 517 15.05 7.33 11.41
CA ILE A 517 14.12 8.31 10.82
C ILE A 517 12.80 7.59 10.53
N GLN A 518 11.69 8.09 11.05
CA GLN A 518 10.40 7.45 10.84
C GLN A 518 9.97 7.47 9.36
N ALA A 519 9.48 6.34 8.87
CA ALA A 519 9.12 6.13 7.46
C ALA A 519 7.62 5.82 7.31
N MET A 520 6.80 6.34 8.24
CA MET A 520 5.35 6.17 8.19
C MET A 520 4.72 7.27 7.33
N ARG A 521 3.44 7.10 6.97
CA ARG A 521 2.73 8.04 6.09
C ARG A 521 2.22 9.30 6.78
N LYS A 522 2.23 9.32 8.12
CA LYS A 522 1.92 10.52 8.87
C LYS A 522 3.19 11.33 9.01
N ASN A 523 3.12 12.62 8.70
CA ASN A 523 4.23 13.56 8.93
C ASN A 523 4.66 13.54 10.40
N LYS A 524 3.74 13.23 11.30
CA LYS A 524 3.99 13.14 12.73
C LYS A 524 3.40 11.87 13.33
N LEU A 525 4.23 11.11 14.03
CA LEU A 525 3.83 9.91 14.75
C LEU A 525 3.60 10.22 16.22
N GLU A 526 2.33 10.23 16.60
CA GLU A 526 1.91 10.31 17.99
C GLU A 526 2.07 8.96 18.69
N HIS A 527 2.14 8.98 20.02
CA HIS A 527 2.15 7.79 20.89
C HIS A 527 3.40 6.89 20.85
N ILE A 528 4.42 7.20 20.04
CA ILE A 528 5.78 6.68 20.27
C ILE A 528 6.44 7.55 21.35
N LYS A 529 6.93 6.93 22.41
CA LYS A 529 7.49 7.61 23.58
C LYS A 529 9.00 7.64 23.58
N GLU A 530 9.63 6.50 23.30
CA GLU A 530 11.09 6.39 23.31
C GLU A 530 11.55 5.41 22.25
N ILE A 531 12.72 5.69 21.70
CA ILE A 531 13.51 4.72 20.93
C ILE A 531 14.77 4.48 21.74
N GLY A 532 15.17 3.22 21.86
CA GLY A 532 16.43 2.87 22.46
C GLY A 532 17.16 1.82 21.67
N ILE A 533 18.47 1.76 21.85
CA ILE A 533 19.33 0.72 21.29
C ILE A 533 19.99 -0.04 22.43
N THR A 534 20.15 -1.35 22.23
CA THR A 534 20.95 -2.19 23.11
C THR A 534 21.95 -2.94 22.25
N VAL A 535 23.24 -2.72 22.50
CA VAL A 535 24.35 -3.41 21.86
C VAL A 535 25.07 -4.21 22.94
N SER A 536 25.15 -5.52 22.77
CA SER A 536 25.83 -6.41 23.70
C SER A 536 26.91 -7.22 23.00
N GLN A 537 28.03 -7.46 23.70
CA GLN A 537 29.07 -8.38 23.26
C GLN A 537 28.66 -9.81 23.61
N ASP A 538 28.57 -10.67 22.60
CA ASP A 538 28.30 -12.08 22.84
C ASP A 538 29.50 -12.70 23.56
N LYS A 539 29.23 -13.57 24.54
CA LYS A 539 30.30 -14.35 25.17
C LYS A 539 30.79 -15.38 24.15
N SER A 540 32.11 -15.41 23.94
CA SER A 540 32.81 -16.37 23.10
C SER A 540 32.57 -17.81 23.54
#